data_AF-A0A7J6TC45-F1
#
_entry.id   AF-A0A7J6TC45-F1
#
_cell.length_a   1.000
_cell.length_b   1.000
_cell.length_c   1.000
_cell.angle_alpha   90.00
_cell.angle_beta   90.00
_cell.angle_gamma   90.00
#
_symmetry.space_group_name_H-M   'P 1'
#
loop_
_entity.id
_entity.type
_entity.pdbx_description
1 polymer ?
#
loop_
_entity_poly.entity_id
_entity_poly.type
_entity_poly.pdbx_seq_one_letter_code
_entity_poly.pdbx_strand_id
1 'polypeptide(L)'
;MEMASALVSMGVDVTVVGRVRRPGFSGRPCSRLGRETVPFQRVLGKKVGAYFAHMLAERHIQFIGGTTVKLLRSEAMEHGSYSEDSLVNGVELDDGDLLFADAVIMGTGAVPNTSQLTGVQRAADGSLPTDPFLGVQMADGSFSNTLYAAGDVARYPDVRTG
;
A
#
# COMPACT_ATOMS: atom_id res chain seq x y z
N MET A 1 1.93 -11.52 -15.39
CA MET A 1 0.91 -12.20 -14.56
C MET A 1 1.30 -12.24 -13.06
N GLU A 2 2.56 -11.97 -12.70
CA GLU A 2 3.06 -12.07 -11.31
C GLU A 2 2.79 -10.83 -10.43
N MET A 3 2.64 -9.64 -11.04
CA MET A 3 2.40 -8.38 -10.31
C MET A 3 1.01 -8.25 -9.68
N ALA A 4 0.01 -9.01 -10.14
CA ALA A 4 -1.36 -8.91 -9.66
C ALA A 4 -1.57 -9.59 -8.28
N SER A 5 -0.76 -10.61 -7.96
CA SER A 5 -0.93 -11.41 -6.74
C SER A 5 -0.41 -10.71 -5.48
N ALA A 6 0.61 -9.86 -5.60
CA ALA A 6 1.28 -9.23 -4.46
C ALA A 6 0.44 -8.13 -3.77
N LEU A 7 -0.60 -7.62 -4.43
CA LEU A 7 -1.39 -6.46 -3.96
C LEU A 7 -2.48 -6.81 -2.95
N VAL A 8 -2.84 -8.10 -2.83
CA VAL A 8 -4.08 -8.53 -2.15
C VAL A 8 -3.93 -8.62 -0.62
N SER A 9 -2.71 -8.73 -0.08
CA SER A 9 -2.48 -9.10 1.32
C SER A 9 -2.36 -7.93 2.30
N MET A 10 -1.97 -6.75 1.86
CA MET A 10 -1.67 -5.64 2.76
C MET A 10 -2.83 -4.64 2.75
N GLY A 11 -3.57 -4.58 3.86
CA GLY A 11 -4.73 -3.69 4.02
C GLY A 11 -4.34 -2.22 3.89
N VAL A 12 -4.39 -1.67 2.67
CA VAL A 12 -3.88 -0.34 2.38
C VAL A 12 -4.62 0.37 1.23
N ASP A 13 -4.62 1.71 1.29
CA ASP A 13 -5.11 2.65 0.28
C ASP A 13 -4.19 2.73 -0.96
N VAL A 14 -4.78 2.65 -2.16
CA VAL A 14 -4.11 2.97 -3.43
C VAL A 14 -4.57 4.35 -3.88
N THR A 15 -3.67 5.27 -4.19
CA THR A 15 -4.07 6.59 -4.70
C THR A 15 -3.93 6.61 -6.23
N VAL A 16 -5.06 6.72 -6.92
CA VAL A 16 -5.11 6.82 -8.37
C VAL A 16 -5.19 8.29 -8.77
N VAL A 17 -4.26 8.74 -9.61
CA VAL A 17 -4.21 10.14 -10.07
C VAL A 17 -4.47 10.14 -11.57
N GLY A 18 -5.72 10.40 -11.95
CA GLY A 18 -6.17 10.18 -13.32
C GLY A 18 -6.92 11.34 -13.93
N ARG A 19 -6.73 11.55 -15.24
CA ARG A 19 -7.47 12.55 -16.02
C ARG A 19 -8.95 12.17 -16.25
N VAL A 20 -9.82 12.37 -15.26
CA VAL A 20 -11.28 12.53 -15.52
C VAL A 20 -11.53 13.92 -16.12
N ARG A 21 -11.51 14.08 -17.45
CA ARG A 21 -11.88 15.37 -18.08
C ARG A 21 -13.34 15.71 -17.73
N ARG A 22 -13.56 16.55 -16.73
CA ARG A 22 -14.79 17.34 -16.58
C ARG A 22 -14.57 18.70 -17.27
N PRO A 23 -15.45 19.13 -18.19
CA PRO A 23 -15.38 20.49 -18.75
C PRO A 23 -15.42 21.52 -17.62
N GLY A 24 -14.46 22.46 -17.59
CA GLY A 24 -14.45 23.59 -16.64
C GLY A 24 -13.59 23.43 -15.37
N PHE A 25 -12.85 22.33 -15.20
CA PHE A 25 -11.94 22.15 -14.05
C PHE A 25 -10.47 22.17 -14.52
N SER A 26 -9.66 23.08 -13.96
CA SER A 26 -8.24 23.24 -14.31
C SER A 26 -7.30 22.32 -13.55
N GLY A 27 -7.77 21.69 -12.46
CA GLY A 27 -7.04 20.67 -11.71
C GLY A 27 -7.11 19.29 -12.37
N ARG A 28 -6.12 18.44 -12.09
CA ARG A 28 -6.24 17.01 -12.41
C ARG A 28 -7.16 16.36 -11.36
N PRO A 29 -8.22 15.66 -11.75
CA PRO A 29 -9.02 14.88 -10.81
C PRO A 29 -8.14 13.80 -10.17
N CYS A 30 -8.34 13.57 -8.88
CA CYS A 30 -7.65 12.52 -8.15
C CYS A 30 -8.70 11.65 -7.47
N SER A 31 -8.51 10.34 -7.53
CA SER A 31 -9.35 9.37 -6.84
C SER A 31 -8.50 8.56 -5.90
N ARG A 32 -8.84 8.56 -4.62
CA ARG A 32 -8.21 7.69 -3.64
C ARG A 32 -9.05 6.43 -3.50
N LEU A 33 -8.42 5.28 -3.67
CA LEU A 33 -9.01 3.96 -3.44
C LEU A 33 -8.57 3.46 -2.07
N GLY A 34 -9.48 2.78 -1.37
CA GLY A 34 -9.18 2.14 -0.10
C GLY A 34 -10.02 0.88 0.09
N ARG A 35 -9.46 -0.10 0.78
CA ARG A 35 -10.20 -1.30 1.20
C ARG A 35 -11.22 -0.98 2.28
N GLU A 36 -10.90 0.01 3.08
CA GLU A 36 -11.73 0.53 4.13
C GLU A 36 -12.90 1.34 3.57
N THR A 37 -13.96 1.45 4.38
CA THR A 37 -15.14 2.23 3.98
C THR A 37 -14.91 3.75 4.04
N VAL A 38 -13.88 4.17 4.76
CA VAL A 38 -13.44 5.57 4.88
C VAL A 38 -11.91 5.64 4.99
N PRO A 39 -11.27 6.76 4.62
CA PRO A 39 -9.82 6.94 4.79
C PRO A 39 -9.38 6.73 6.23
N PHE A 40 -8.19 6.15 6.42
CA PHE A 40 -7.53 6.00 7.73
C PHE A 40 -8.34 5.22 8.79
N GLN A 41 -9.37 4.45 8.39
CA GLN A 41 -10.27 3.77 9.34
C GLN A 41 -9.53 2.88 10.34
N ARG A 42 -8.48 2.18 9.91
CA ARG A 42 -7.69 1.28 10.78
C ARG A 42 -6.95 2.02 11.90
N VAL A 43 -6.50 3.25 11.64
CA VAL A 43 -5.66 4.04 12.58
C VAL A 43 -6.50 5.01 13.40
N LEU A 44 -7.46 5.69 12.76
CA LEU A 44 -8.23 6.79 13.37
C LEU A 44 -9.71 6.45 13.59
N GLY A 45 -10.18 5.29 13.11
CA GLY A 45 -11.57 4.86 13.23
C GLY A 45 -12.52 5.52 12.22
N LYS A 46 -13.75 5.00 12.14
CA LYS A 46 -14.75 5.41 11.14
C LYS A 46 -15.17 6.88 11.23
N LYS A 47 -15.34 7.40 12.46
CA LYS A 47 -15.82 8.78 12.68
C LYS A 47 -14.83 9.82 12.13
N VAL A 48 -13.54 9.65 12.43
CA VAL A 48 -12.49 10.55 11.95
C VAL A 48 -12.26 10.35 10.45
N GLY A 49 -12.27 9.10 9.98
CA GLY A 49 -12.15 8.80 8.55
C GLY A 49 -13.25 9.46 7.70
N ALA A 50 -14.50 9.48 8.17
CA ALA A 50 -15.59 10.16 7.49
C ALA A 50 -15.36 11.67 7.34
N TYR A 51 -14.76 12.31 8.36
CA TYR A 51 -14.35 13.72 8.27
C TYR A 51 -13.27 13.93 7.20
N PHE A 52 -12.28 13.05 7.11
CA PHE A 52 -11.29 13.11 6.02
C PHE A 52 -11.91 12.88 4.64
N ALA A 53 -12.86 11.95 4.51
CA ALA A 53 -13.59 11.76 3.26
C ALA A 53 -14.33 13.04 2.83
N HIS A 54 -14.95 13.75 3.78
CA HIS A 54 -15.58 15.04 3.54
C HIS A 54 -14.56 16.09 3.05
N MET A 55 -13.42 16.25 3.74
CA MET A 55 -12.36 17.19 3.34
C MET A 55 -11.77 16.88 1.95
N LEU A 56 -11.65 15.61 1.59
CA LEU A 56 -11.23 15.21 0.25
C LEU A 56 -12.27 15.63 -0.80
N ALA A 57 -13.55 15.40 -0.52
CA ALA A 57 -14.64 15.79 -1.40
C ALA A 57 -14.74 17.31 -1.62
N GLU A 58 -14.53 18.12 -0.57
CA GLU A 58 -14.44 19.59 -0.66
C GLU A 58 -13.32 20.05 -1.59
N ARG A 59 -12.25 19.26 -1.70
CA ARG A 59 -11.11 19.50 -2.60
C ARG A 59 -11.27 18.83 -3.96
N HIS A 60 -12.46 18.30 -4.26
CA HIS A 60 -12.78 17.56 -5.48
C HIS A 60 -11.94 16.29 -5.67
N ILE A 61 -11.47 15.70 -4.57
CA ILE A 61 -10.80 14.40 -4.56
C ILE A 61 -11.85 13.36 -4.17
N GLN A 62 -12.11 12.40 -5.05
CA GLN A 62 -13.06 11.33 -4.77
C GLN A 62 -12.39 10.24 -3.92
N PHE A 63 -13.04 9.81 -2.85
CA PHE A 63 -12.65 8.57 -2.17
C PHE A 63 -13.60 7.45 -2.59
N ILE A 64 -13.06 6.33 -3.07
CA ILE A 64 -13.79 5.12 -3.42
C ILE A 64 -13.32 4.04 -2.43
N GLY A 65 -14.16 3.77 -1.44
CA GLY A 65 -13.89 2.80 -0.38
C GLY A 65 -14.46 1.42 -0.70
N GLY A 66 -14.02 0.41 0.06
CA GLY A 66 -14.54 -0.95 -0.04
C GLY A 66 -14.18 -1.69 -1.33
N THR A 67 -13.13 -1.24 -2.02
CA THR A 67 -12.65 -1.84 -3.28
C THR A 67 -11.16 -2.10 -3.23
N THR A 68 -10.69 -3.00 -4.09
CA THR A 68 -9.27 -3.25 -4.32
C THR A 68 -8.92 -3.08 -5.79
N VAL A 69 -7.65 -2.76 -6.04
CA VAL A 69 -7.10 -2.79 -7.40
C VAL A 69 -6.87 -4.24 -7.79
N LYS A 70 -7.49 -4.65 -8.88
CA LYS A 70 -7.30 -5.98 -9.48
C LYS A 70 -6.18 -5.97 -10.50
N LEU A 71 -6.18 -5.01 -11.43
CA LEU A 71 -5.17 -4.90 -12.49
C LEU A 71 -4.88 -3.45 -12.86
N LEU A 72 -3.60 -3.15 -13.15
CA LEU A 72 -3.24 -1.93 -13.87
C LEU A 72 -3.40 -2.19 -15.38
N ARG A 73 -3.98 -1.24 -16.09
CA ARG A 73 -4.23 -1.32 -17.53
C ARG A 73 -3.29 -0.36 -18.27
N SER A 74 -2.85 -0.78 -19.45
CA SER A 74 -2.06 0.02 -20.39
C SER A 74 -2.59 -0.18 -21.80
N GLU A 75 -2.22 0.71 -22.72
CA GLU A 75 -2.49 0.47 -24.15
C GLU A 75 -1.69 -0.74 -24.61
N ALA A 76 -2.37 -1.71 -25.23
CA ALA A 76 -1.71 -2.83 -25.88
C ALA A 76 -1.15 -2.36 -27.23
N MET A 77 0.07 -2.75 -27.56
CA MET A 77 0.60 -2.55 -28.92
C MET A 77 -0.14 -3.45 -29.91
N GLU A 78 0.06 -3.20 -31.21
CA GLU A 78 -0.39 -4.10 -32.27
C GLU A 78 0.02 -5.55 -31.94
N HIS A 79 -0.91 -6.50 -32.14
CA HIS A 79 -0.79 -7.92 -31.79
C HIS A 79 -0.87 -8.28 -30.29
N GLY A 80 -1.32 -7.37 -29.42
CA GLY A 80 -1.57 -7.67 -28.01
C GLY A 80 -0.30 -7.82 -27.17
N SER A 81 0.82 -7.30 -27.66
CA SER A 81 2.09 -7.24 -26.93
C SER A 81 2.16 -5.97 -26.07
N TYR A 82 2.83 -6.06 -24.93
CA TYR A 82 3.12 -4.91 -24.05
C TYR A 82 4.61 -4.61 -24.14
N SER A 83 4.99 -3.36 -24.37
CA SER A 83 6.38 -2.91 -24.26
C SER A 83 6.70 -2.47 -22.84
N GLU A 84 7.98 -2.43 -22.48
CA GLU A 84 8.41 -1.77 -21.24
C GLU A 84 8.05 -0.28 -21.22
N ASP A 85 7.85 0.33 -22.39
CA ASP A 85 7.43 1.72 -22.57
C ASP A 85 5.91 1.93 -22.50
N SER A 86 5.11 0.87 -22.30
CA SER A 86 3.65 0.97 -22.27
C SER A 86 3.18 1.74 -21.04
N LEU A 87 2.62 2.93 -21.26
CA LEU A 87 2.12 3.79 -20.18
C LEU A 87 0.81 3.25 -19.60
N VAL A 88 0.64 3.43 -18.29
CA VAL A 88 -0.63 3.16 -17.61
C VAL A 88 -1.72 4.07 -18.19
N ASN A 89 -2.89 3.49 -18.47
CA ASN A 89 -4.06 4.22 -18.93
C ASN A 89 -5.30 3.97 -18.06
N GLY A 90 -5.22 3.06 -17.09
CA GLY A 90 -6.30 2.84 -16.14
C GLY A 90 -6.02 1.79 -15.07
N VAL A 91 -7.01 1.62 -14.20
CA VAL A 91 -7.02 0.71 -13.07
C VAL A 91 -8.34 -0.05 -13.09
N GLU A 92 -8.26 -1.37 -13.23
CA GLU A 92 -9.39 -2.29 -13.06
C GLU A 92 -9.55 -2.63 -11.58
N LEU A 93 -10.76 -2.45 -11.06
CA LEU A 93 -11.15 -2.76 -9.70
C LEU A 93 -11.59 -4.23 -9.56
N ASP A 94 -11.74 -4.70 -8.33
CA ASP A 94 -12.17 -6.06 -8.01
C ASP A 94 -13.60 -6.40 -8.42
N ASP A 95 -14.48 -5.40 -8.48
CA ASP A 95 -15.85 -5.51 -9.01
C ASP A 95 -15.93 -5.48 -10.55
N GLY A 96 -14.81 -5.21 -11.23
CA GLY A 96 -14.71 -5.11 -12.68
C GLY A 96 -14.81 -3.69 -13.24
N ASP A 97 -15.02 -2.67 -12.40
CA ASP A 97 -15.04 -1.28 -12.85
C ASP A 97 -13.65 -0.83 -13.33
N LEU A 98 -13.64 0.07 -14.33
CA LEU A 98 -12.42 0.62 -14.92
C LEU A 98 -12.31 2.12 -14.66
N LEU A 99 -11.25 2.52 -13.96
CA LEU A 99 -10.89 3.92 -13.73
C LEU A 99 -9.79 4.34 -14.69
N PHE A 100 -10.07 5.30 -15.58
CA PHE A 100 -9.06 5.86 -16.46
C PHE A 100 -8.07 6.73 -15.69
N ALA A 101 -6.78 6.43 -15.86
CA ALA A 101 -5.71 7.12 -15.16
C ALA A 101 -4.42 7.13 -15.98
N ASP A 102 -3.81 8.30 -16.09
CA ASP A 102 -2.50 8.52 -16.70
C ASP A 102 -1.34 8.39 -15.69
N ALA A 103 -1.65 8.29 -14.40
CA ALA A 103 -0.69 7.99 -13.34
C ALA A 103 -1.35 7.20 -12.19
N VAL A 104 -0.58 6.31 -11.56
CA VAL A 104 -1.03 5.55 -10.38
C VAL A 104 0.04 5.62 -9.31
N ILE A 105 -0.34 6.00 -8.10
CA ILE A 105 0.54 6.06 -6.93
C ILE A 105 0.10 4.97 -5.96
N MET A 106 0.88 3.89 -5.89
CA MET A 106 0.69 2.85 -4.89
C MET A 106 1.31 3.27 -3.57
N GLY A 107 0.45 3.48 -2.57
CA GLY A 107 0.86 3.70 -1.20
C GLY A 107 0.52 2.51 -0.32
N THR A 108 0.83 1.28 -0.74
CA THR A 108 0.27 0.04 -0.17
C THR A 108 0.99 -0.52 1.06
N GLY A 109 1.62 0.34 1.86
CA GLY A 109 2.38 -0.06 3.04
C GLY A 109 3.83 -0.42 2.72
N ALA A 110 4.53 -0.96 3.72
CA ALA A 110 5.95 -1.31 3.63
C ALA A 110 6.18 -2.74 4.12
N VAL A 111 7.18 -3.41 3.54
CA VAL A 111 7.66 -4.72 3.98
C VAL A 111 9.07 -4.55 4.52
N PRO A 112 9.39 -5.04 5.74
CA PRO A 112 10.75 -5.08 6.26
C PRO A 112 11.73 -5.75 5.28
N ASN A 113 12.77 -5.02 4.88
CA ASN A 113 13.80 -5.54 3.97
C ASN A 113 14.86 -6.36 4.72
N THR A 114 14.49 -7.56 5.14
CA THR A 114 15.33 -8.41 6.01
C THR A 114 15.73 -9.73 5.36
N SER A 115 15.33 -9.98 4.11
CA SER A 115 15.46 -11.29 3.43
C SER A 115 16.90 -11.76 3.27
N GLN A 116 17.84 -10.84 3.11
CA GLN A 116 19.27 -11.13 2.91
C GLN A 116 19.96 -11.62 4.19
N LEU A 117 19.35 -11.43 5.36
CA LEU A 117 19.93 -11.85 6.63
C LEU A 117 19.78 -13.36 6.81
N THR A 118 20.81 -14.00 7.37
CA THR A 118 20.82 -15.43 7.68
C THR A 118 21.15 -15.64 9.16
N GLY A 119 20.76 -16.78 9.72
CA GLY A 119 20.99 -17.09 11.13
C GLY A 119 20.16 -16.26 12.12
N VAL A 120 19.17 -15.49 11.65
CA VAL A 120 18.27 -14.67 12.48
C VAL A 120 16.85 -15.20 12.45
N GLN A 121 16.12 -14.98 13.54
CA GLN A 121 14.68 -15.19 13.61
C GLN A 121 13.97 -14.07 12.82
N ARG A 122 12.91 -14.41 12.08
CA ARG A 122 12.02 -13.45 11.42
C ARG A 122 10.57 -13.72 11.80
N ALA A 123 9.81 -12.66 12.07
CA ALA A 123 8.37 -12.74 12.24
C ALA A 123 7.65 -12.95 10.90
N ALA A 124 6.36 -13.26 10.94
CA ALA A 124 5.55 -13.54 9.74
C ALA A 124 5.47 -12.36 8.76
N ASP A 125 5.60 -11.13 9.25
CA ASP A 125 5.64 -9.91 8.44
C ASP A 125 7.05 -9.55 7.94
N GLY A 126 8.07 -10.38 8.25
CA GLY A 126 9.47 -10.15 7.89
C GLY A 126 10.25 -9.27 8.88
N SER A 127 9.63 -8.73 9.93
CA SER A 127 10.34 -7.97 10.95
C SER A 127 11.25 -8.87 11.80
N LEU A 128 12.27 -8.27 12.42
CA LEU A 128 13.25 -8.92 13.29
C LEU A 128 12.83 -8.71 14.75
N PRO A 129 12.46 -9.76 15.50
CA PRO A 129 12.26 -9.65 16.94
C PRO A 129 13.53 -9.16 17.63
N THR A 130 13.39 -8.21 18.53
CA THR A 130 14.52 -7.71 19.34
C THR A 130 14.24 -7.82 20.83
N ASP A 131 15.29 -7.79 21.63
CA ASP A 131 15.17 -7.52 23.06
C ASP A 131 14.91 -6.02 23.32
N PRO A 132 14.70 -5.61 24.60
CA PRO A 132 14.52 -4.20 24.96
C PRO A 132 15.74 -3.30 24.66
N PHE A 133 16.91 -3.88 24.39
CA PHE A 133 18.15 -3.19 24.03
C PHE A 133 18.46 -3.26 22.52
N LEU A 134 17.48 -3.70 21.72
CA LEU A 134 17.54 -3.82 20.25
C LEU A 134 18.40 -4.97 19.72
N GLY A 135 18.89 -5.87 20.58
CA GLY A 135 19.61 -7.07 20.18
C GLY A 135 18.69 -8.00 19.39
N VAL A 136 19.10 -8.40 18.19
CA VAL A 136 18.29 -9.25 17.30
C VAL A 136 18.21 -10.67 17.85
N GLN A 137 17.01 -11.26 17.79
CA GLN A 137 16.84 -12.67 18.09
C GLN A 137 17.45 -13.54 16.98
N MET A 138 18.39 -14.39 17.37
CA MET A 138 19.06 -15.36 16.51
C MET A 138 18.17 -16.59 16.28
N ALA A 139 18.50 -17.39 15.27
CA ALA A 139 17.70 -18.59 14.92
C ALA A 139 17.67 -19.67 16.01
N ASP A 140 18.62 -19.65 16.96
CA ASP A 140 18.64 -20.53 18.13
C ASP A 140 17.79 -20.00 19.30
N GLY A 141 17.14 -18.85 19.12
CA GLY A 141 16.29 -18.20 20.10
C GLY A 141 17.03 -17.26 21.06
N SER A 142 18.37 -17.21 21.03
CA SER A 142 19.17 -16.27 21.83
C SER A 142 19.11 -14.84 21.28
N PHE A 143 19.39 -13.85 22.12
CA PHE A 143 19.53 -12.46 21.67
C PHE A 143 21.00 -12.12 21.44
N SER A 144 21.27 -11.43 20.33
CA SER A 144 22.63 -11.05 19.94
C SER A 144 23.14 -9.84 20.71
N ASN A 145 24.41 -9.89 21.10
CA ASN A 145 25.15 -8.73 21.66
C ASN A 145 25.97 -7.98 20.60
N THR A 146 25.92 -8.39 19.33
CA THR A 146 26.72 -7.80 18.24
C THR A 146 25.89 -7.42 17.02
N LEU A 147 24.64 -7.90 16.92
CA LEU A 147 23.70 -7.59 15.85
C LEU A 147 22.45 -6.93 16.44
N TYR A 148 22.16 -5.72 15.99
CA TYR A 148 21.07 -4.89 16.49
C TYR A 148 20.17 -4.45 15.33
N ALA A 149 18.87 -4.28 15.60
CA ALA A 149 17.90 -3.78 14.63
C ALA A 149 17.06 -2.65 15.24
N ALA A 150 16.81 -1.60 14.46
CA ALA A 150 16.01 -0.44 14.86
C ALA A 150 15.12 0.05 13.71
N GLY A 151 14.08 0.81 14.04
CA GLY A 151 13.13 1.34 13.06
C GLY A 151 12.21 0.26 12.48
N ASP A 152 11.77 0.45 11.24
CA ASP A 152 10.72 -0.36 10.60
C ASP A 152 11.03 -1.85 10.47
N VAL A 153 12.31 -2.23 10.51
CA VAL A 153 12.72 -3.64 10.46
C VAL A 153 12.65 -4.34 11.82
N ALA A 154 12.54 -3.60 12.92
CA ALA A 154 12.57 -4.13 14.27
C ALA A 154 11.16 -4.36 14.82
N ARG A 155 10.94 -5.55 15.37
CA ARG A 155 9.76 -5.88 16.18
C ARG A 155 10.15 -5.77 17.65
N TYR A 156 10.09 -4.53 18.12
CA TYR A 156 10.44 -4.16 19.48
C TYR A 156 9.29 -4.52 20.46
N PRO A 157 9.59 -5.04 21.65
CA PRO A 157 8.59 -5.25 22.71
C PRO A 157 8.15 -3.89 23.29
N ASP A 158 7.03 -3.33 22.81
CA ASP A 158 6.43 -2.13 23.39
C ASP A 158 5.50 -2.50 24.55
N VAL A 159 5.82 -1.98 25.74
CA VAL A 159 5.08 -2.20 26.99
C VAL A 159 3.59 -1.87 26.92
N ARG A 160 3.15 -1.05 25.95
CA ARG A 160 1.74 -0.69 25.75
C ARG A 160 0.99 -1.68 24.87
N THR A 161 1.69 -2.48 24.07
CA THR A 161 1.09 -3.43 23.13
C THR A 161 1.36 -4.89 23.49
N GLY A 162 2.23 -5.15 24.47
CA GLY A 162 2.75 -6.49 24.78
C GLY A 162 3.77 -6.96 23.76
#